data_AF-A0A673I7A1-F1
#
_entry.id   AF-A0A673I7A1-F1
#
_cell.length_a   1.000
_cell.length_b   1.000
_cell.length_c   1.000
_cell.angle_alpha   90.00
_cell.angle_beta   90.00
_cell.angle_gamma   90.00
#
_symmetry.space_group_name_H-M   'P 1'
#
loop_
_entity.id
_entity.type
_entity.pdbx_description
1 polymer ?
#
loop_
_entity_poly.entity_id
_entity_poly.type
_entity_poly.pdbx_seq_one_letter_code
_entity_poly.pdbx_strand_id
1 'polypeptide(L)'
;MATFSNAPLDLRRLLQKLVIMFSFSIICVSILYFLLGCCEPDLVDSSQNSPLGWYNKTVLREILTAPDYVADDGVDGNSSGKDWTASRRLPDALIIGVKKGGTRALLEFLRLHPDVRALGSEPHFFDRHYMRGLGWYRSMMPKALNGQIVMEKTPRYFVSPETPGRIHAMSRDIKLIVVVRDPITRAISDYTQIISKTPDIPSFASLTFKNRSMGQIDSLWSPLYIGLYARHLERWLAYFPLSQIHFVHGERLISDPAGELGRVQDFLGLQRIITDKHFYFNKTKGFPCLKKPEGSSKPHCLGKTKGRTHPKIDPEVIQKLREFYQPHNLKFYQMAGMDFGWQ
;
A
#
# COMPACT_ATOMS: atom_id res chain seq x y z
N MET A 1 43.00 21.22 62.44
CA MET A 1 41.56 21.54 62.49
C MET A 1 40.90 20.96 61.25
N ALA A 2 40.22 19.82 61.39
CA ALA A 2 39.36 19.29 60.33
C ALA A 2 37.93 19.72 60.64
N THR A 3 37.36 20.57 59.80
CA THR A 3 35.97 21.02 59.91
C THR A 3 35.08 20.10 59.07
N PHE A 4 34.11 19.50 59.75
CA PHE A 4 32.90 18.90 59.16
C PHE A 4 32.12 19.98 58.39
N SER A 5 31.67 19.66 57.17
CA SER A 5 30.35 20.04 56.64
C SER A 5 30.24 19.61 55.18
N ASN A 6 29.40 18.61 54.89
CA ASN A 6 28.70 18.45 53.60
C ASN A 6 27.65 17.34 53.71
N ALA A 7 26.64 17.55 54.56
CA ALA A 7 25.47 16.67 54.67
C ALA A 7 24.15 17.15 53.98
N PRO A 8 23.98 18.38 53.42
CA PRO A 8 22.65 18.79 52.93
C PRO A 8 22.39 18.49 51.43
N LEU A 9 23.41 18.10 50.66
CA LEU A 9 23.31 17.89 49.21
C LEU A 9 22.81 16.49 48.81
N ASP A 10 22.92 15.50 49.69
CA ASP A 10 22.53 14.12 49.39
C ASP A 10 21.03 13.87 49.63
N LEU A 11 20.47 14.49 50.68
CA LEU A 11 19.06 14.32 51.04
C LEU A 11 18.09 14.83 49.96
N ARG A 12 18.41 15.94 49.28
CA ARG A 12 17.60 16.46 48.17
C ARG A 12 17.58 15.53 46.97
N ARG A 13 18.72 14.90 46.63
CA ARG A 13 18.80 13.92 45.53
C ARG A 13 18.05 12.64 45.87
N LEU A 14 18.11 12.19 47.12
CA LEU A 14 17.35 11.05 47.62
C LEU A 14 15.83 11.30 47.57
N LEU A 15 15.37 12.47 48.03
CA LEU A 15 13.96 12.88 47.94
C LEU A 15 13.48 12.95 46.49
N GLN A 16 14.28 13.50 45.59
CA GLN A 16 13.91 13.61 44.17
C GLN A 16 13.79 12.23 43.51
N LYS A 17 14.71 11.30 43.82
CA LYS A 17 14.62 9.90 43.36
C LYS A 17 13.40 9.19 43.93
N LEU A 18 13.07 9.38 45.21
CA LEU A 18 11.89 8.80 45.84
C LEU A 18 10.59 9.31 45.17
N VAL A 19 10.47 10.62 44.92
CA VAL A 19 9.29 11.19 44.24
C VAL A 19 9.11 10.62 42.83
N ILE A 20 10.20 10.44 42.08
CA ILE A 20 10.15 9.81 40.74
C ILE A 20 9.73 8.35 40.83
N MET A 21 10.23 7.60 41.81
CA MET A 21 9.85 6.19 42.01
C MET A 21 8.38 6.05 42.42
N PHE A 22 7.87 6.91 43.30
CA PHE A 22 6.46 6.92 43.69
C PHE A 22 5.53 7.28 42.53
N SER A 23 5.91 8.27 41.71
CA SER A 23 5.11 8.64 40.53
C SER A 23 5.09 7.55 39.46
N PHE A 24 6.20 6.85 39.21
CA PHE A 24 6.22 5.68 38.33
C PHE A 24 5.36 4.52 38.87
N SER A 25 5.36 4.29 40.18
CA SER A 25 4.53 3.26 40.80
C SER A 25 3.03 3.54 40.63
N ILE A 26 2.60 4.78 40.84
CA ILE A 26 1.19 5.20 40.65
C ILE A 26 0.75 5.04 39.18
N ILE A 27 1.63 5.37 38.23
CA ILE A 27 1.36 5.20 36.80
C ILE A 27 1.26 3.70 36.46
N CYS A 28 2.15 2.87 37.00
CA CYS A 28 2.10 1.43 36.79
C CYS A 28 0.84 0.80 37.38
N VAL A 29 0.41 1.19 38.58
CA VAL A 29 -0.83 0.70 39.21
C VAL A 29 -2.05 1.15 38.41
N SER A 30 -2.09 2.40 37.95
CA SER A 30 -3.19 2.91 37.11
C SER A 30 -3.28 2.18 35.76
N ILE A 31 -2.15 1.89 35.13
CA ILE A 31 -2.09 1.11 33.89
C ILE A 31 -2.51 -0.34 34.16
N LEU A 32 -2.07 -0.94 35.27
CA LEU A 32 -2.45 -2.29 35.66
C LEU A 32 -3.96 -2.38 35.94
N TYR A 33 -4.54 -1.38 36.60
CA TYR A 33 -5.98 -1.26 36.84
C TYR A 33 -6.77 -1.15 35.52
N PHE A 34 -6.26 -0.37 34.56
CA PHE A 34 -6.87 -0.23 33.23
C PHE A 34 -6.75 -1.50 32.38
N LEU A 35 -5.66 -2.25 32.53
CA LEU A 35 -5.40 -3.48 31.77
C LEU A 35 -6.09 -4.71 32.37
N LEU A 36 -6.28 -4.77 33.69
CA LEU A 36 -6.92 -5.89 34.38
C LEU A 36 -8.45 -5.82 34.40
N GLY A 37 -9.06 -4.69 34.00
CA GLY A 37 -10.48 -4.64 33.69
C GLY A 37 -11.40 -5.16 34.80
N CYS A 38 -11.14 -4.78 36.06
CA CYS A 38 -12.06 -5.08 37.17
C CYS A 38 -13.30 -4.19 37.06
N CYS A 39 -14.23 -4.57 36.19
CA CYS A 39 -15.65 -4.34 36.43
C CYS A 39 -16.06 -5.31 37.54
N GLU A 40 -16.42 -4.80 38.72
CA GLU A 40 -17.33 -5.54 39.60
C GLU A 40 -18.72 -5.57 38.95
N PRO A 41 -19.37 -6.75 38.85
CA PRO A 41 -20.80 -6.87 38.66
C PRO A 41 -21.52 -6.89 40.02
N ASP A 42 -22.86 -6.90 39.97
CA ASP A 42 -23.85 -7.00 41.04
C ASP A 42 -24.43 -5.62 41.44
N LEU A 43 -25.73 -5.34 41.36
CA LEU A 43 -26.89 -6.18 41.66
C LEU A 43 -28.13 -5.80 40.84
N VAL A 44 -28.87 -6.84 40.44
CA VAL A 44 -30.32 -6.83 40.17
C VAL A 44 -31.06 -6.64 41.50
N ASP A 45 -32.06 -5.76 41.59
CA ASP A 45 -33.48 -6.16 41.73
C ASP A 45 -34.46 -4.98 41.96
N SER A 46 -35.65 -5.17 41.39
CA SER A 46 -36.99 -4.78 41.85
C SER A 46 -37.30 -3.38 42.42
N SER A 47 -38.21 -2.73 41.68
CA SER A 47 -39.52 -2.26 42.16
C SER A 47 -39.66 -1.03 43.08
N GLN A 48 -40.60 -0.19 42.63
CA GLN A 48 -41.53 0.67 43.38
C GLN A 48 -41.07 2.04 43.92
N ASN A 49 -42.03 2.96 43.72
CA ASN A 49 -42.28 4.24 44.38
C ASN A 49 -41.64 5.52 43.82
N SER A 50 -42.46 6.22 43.04
CA SER A 50 -42.70 7.68 43.10
C SER A 50 -43.04 8.12 44.55
N PRO A 51 -43.10 9.43 44.93
CA PRO A 51 -43.37 10.62 44.11
C PRO A 51 -42.64 11.93 44.53
N LEU A 52 -43.15 13.07 44.02
CA LEU A 52 -42.82 14.51 44.23
C LEU A 52 -41.86 15.08 43.16
N GLY A 53 -42.24 15.96 42.23
CA GLY A 53 -43.45 16.76 42.03
C GLY A 53 -43.06 18.24 41.93
N TRP A 54 -43.38 18.92 40.81
CA TRP A 54 -43.82 20.33 40.78
C TRP A 54 -44.40 20.75 39.41
N TYR A 55 -45.69 21.09 39.44
CA TYR A 55 -46.44 22.21 38.83
C TYR A 55 -46.70 22.40 37.31
N ASN A 56 -48.02 22.34 36.99
CA ASN A 56 -48.90 23.11 36.06
C ASN A 56 -48.46 23.40 34.61
N LYS A 57 -49.14 23.01 33.52
CA LYS A 57 -50.56 22.87 33.11
C LYS A 57 -51.29 24.18 32.76
N THR A 58 -51.35 24.54 31.47
CA THR A 58 -52.51 25.17 30.76
C THR A 58 -52.23 25.13 29.22
N VAL A 59 -52.86 24.27 28.40
CA VAL A 59 -54.19 24.39 27.73
C VAL A 59 -54.05 25.29 26.46
N LEU A 60 -54.40 24.92 25.22
CA LEU A 60 -55.57 24.20 24.69
C LEU A 60 -55.31 23.61 23.29
N ARG A 61 -56.20 22.68 22.95
CA ARG A 61 -56.40 21.90 21.72
C ARG A 61 -57.49 22.58 20.90
N GLU A 62 -57.37 22.68 19.58
CA GLU A 62 -58.53 22.81 18.69
C GLU A 62 -58.24 22.24 17.28
N ILE A 63 -59.30 21.75 16.64
CA ILE A 63 -59.35 20.67 15.65
C ILE A 63 -59.93 21.21 14.32
N LEU A 64 -59.67 20.50 13.21
CA LEU A 64 -60.40 20.43 11.91
C LEU A 64 -59.88 21.41 10.82
N THR A 65 -59.40 20.97 9.65
CA THR A 65 -60.18 20.40 8.53
C THR A 65 -59.25 19.93 7.37
N ALA A 66 -59.68 18.92 6.60
CA ALA A 66 -59.01 18.31 5.42
C ALA A 66 -59.21 19.15 4.12
N PRO A 67 -58.63 18.79 2.93
CA PRO A 67 -59.12 17.63 2.15
C PRO A 67 -58.07 16.81 1.37
N ASP A 68 -58.60 15.68 0.89
CA ASP A 68 -58.04 14.60 0.08
C ASP A 68 -57.40 15.01 -1.26
N TYR A 69 -56.38 14.25 -1.67
CA TYR A 69 -56.09 13.99 -3.08
C TYR A 69 -55.74 12.51 -3.28
N VAL A 70 -56.59 11.82 -4.03
CA VAL A 70 -56.43 10.46 -4.55
C VAL A 70 -55.81 10.55 -5.95
N ALA A 71 -54.78 9.74 -6.22
CA ALA A 71 -54.40 9.19 -7.52
C ALA A 71 -53.30 8.15 -7.25
N ASP A 72 -53.18 6.99 -7.87
CA ASP A 72 -53.98 6.15 -8.76
C ASP A 72 -53.13 4.87 -8.87
N ASP A 73 -53.75 3.69 -8.87
CA ASP A 73 -53.06 2.40 -8.99
C ASP A 73 -52.47 2.25 -10.39
N GLY A 74 -51.16 1.96 -10.49
CA GLY A 74 -50.47 1.96 -11.77
C GLY A 74 -49.19 1.14 -11.82
N VAL A 75 -49.36 -0.18 -11.93
CA VAL A 75 -48.46 -1.16 -12.56
C VAL A 75 -47.18 -1.54 -11.80
N ASP A 76 -47.23 -2.77 -11.27
CA ASP A 76 -46.08 -3.63 -10.98
C ASP A 76 -45.23 -3.83 -12.24
N GLY A 77 -44.36 -2.86 -12.52
CA GLY A 77 -43.22 -3.04 -13.37
C GLY A 77 -42.17 -3.82 -12.59
N ASN A 78 -42.16 -5.15 -12.76
CA ASN A 78 -41.05 -6.02 -12.38
C ASN A 78 -39.81 -5.64 -13.22
N SER A 79 -39.25 -4.47 -12.94
CA SER A 79 -37.93 -4.09 -13.36
C SER A 79 -37.00 -4.72 -12.34
N SER A 80 -36.37 -5.83 -12.72
CA SER A 80 -35.10 -6.25 -12.13
C SER A 80 -34.05 -5.20 -12.47
N GLY A 81 -34.23 -3.97 -11.98
CA GLY A 81 -33.26 -2.92 -12.06
C GLY A 81 -32.07 -3.39 -11.25
N LYS A 82 -30.98 -3.75 -11.93
CA LYS A 82 -29.69 -3.94 -11.27
C LYS A 82 -29.44 -2.70 -10.42
N ASP A 83 -29.50 -2.86 -9.11
CA ASP A 83 -29.20 -1.77 -8.20
C ASP A 83 -27.73 -1.40 -8.41
N TRP A 84 -27.49 -0.23 -9.02
CA TRP A 84 -26.15 0.28 -9.35
C TRP A 84 -25.53 0.96 -8.13
N THR A 85 -25.55 0.29 -6.97
CA THR A 85 -25.03 0.84 -5.72
C THR A 85 -23.51 0.70 -5.65
N ALA A 86 -22.83 1.85 -5.81
CA ALA A 86 -21.37 1.91 -5.68
C ALA A 86 -20.95 1.91 -4.19
N SER A 87 -20.17 0.93 -3.76
CA SER A 87 -19.73 0.76 -2.37
C SER A 87 -18.21 0.62 -2.24
N ARG A 88 -17.67 0.86 -1.04
CA ARG A 88 -16.24 0.64 -0.75
C ARG A 88 -16.05 -0.79 -0.25
N ARG A 89 -15.11 -1.49 -0.85
CA ARG A 89 -14.75 -2.87 -0.50
C ARG A 89 -13.23 -3.05 -0.53
N LEU A 90 -12.75 -4.16 0.03
CA LEU A 90 -11.32 -4.48 0.02
C LEU A 90 -10.86 -4.78 -1.43
N PRO A 91 -9.57 -4.61 -1.76
CA PRO A 91 -9.06 -4.89 -3.10
C PRO A 91 -9.19 -6.35 -3.50
N ASP A 92 -9.52 -6.59 -4.78
CA ASP A 92 -9.49 -7.93 -5.39
C ASP A 92 -8.09 -8.27 -5.95
N ALA A 93 -7.31 -7.24 -6.25
CA ALA A 93 -5.96 -7.39 -6.76
C ALA A 93 -5.01 -6.28 -6.25
N LEU A 94 -3.74 -6.63 -6.06
CA LEU A 94 -2.70 -5.73 -5.55
C LEU A 94 -1.49 -5.67 -6.48
N ILE A 95 -1.01 -4.47 -6.78
CA ILE A 95 0.32 -4.28 -7.37
C ILE A 95 1.34 -4.13 -6.24
N ILE A 96 1.98 -5.24 -5.87
CA ILE A 96 2.81 -5.36 -4.66
C ILE A 96 4.26 -4.94 -4.89
N GLY A 97 4.70 -4.79 -6.14
CA GLY A 97 6.10 -4.53 -6.45
C GLY A 97 6.42 -4.40 -7.93
N VAL A 98 7.69 -4.20 -8.29
CA VAL A 98 8.76 -3.80 -7.37
C VAL A 98 8.97 -2.28 -7.39
N LYS A 99 9.61 -1.75 -6.34
CA LYS A 99 10.04 -0.35 -6.31
C LYS A 99 10.89 -0.07 -7.56
N LYS A 100 10.48 0.96 -8.34
CA LYS A 100 11.10 1.37 -9.61
C LYS A 100 10.89 0.46 -10.82
N GLY A 101 10.07 -0.60 -10.69
CA GLY A 101 9.77 -1.51 -11.82
C GLY A 101 8.82 -0.93 -12.86
N GLY A 102 7.96 0.04 -12.50
CA GLY A 102 6.95 0.60 -13.40
C GLY A 102 5.53 0.61 -12.84
N THR A 103 5.36 0.27 -11.55
CA THR A 103 4.05 0.14 -10.88
C THR A 103 3.09 1.31 -11.06
N ARG A 104 3.59 2.56 -11.11
CA ARG A 104 2.74 3.73 -11.39
C ARG A 104 2.21 3.68 -12.83
N ALA A 105 3.06 3.41 -13.81
CA ALA A 105 2.63 3.33 -15.21
C ALA A 105 1.55 2.26 -15.36
N LEU A 106 1.79 1.06 -14.83
CA LEU A 106 0.81 -0.02 -14.88
C LEU A 106 -0.54 0.39 -14.27
N LEU A 107 -0.54 0.97 -13.07
CA LEU A 107 -1.80 1.37 -12.43
C LEU A 107 -2.55 2.44 -13.24
N GLU A 108 -1.86 3.47 -13.74
CA GLU A 108 -2.50 4.50 -14.58
C GLU A 108 -3.03 3.91 -15.90
N PHE A 109 -2.36 2.91 -16.47
CA PHE A 109 -2.81 2.25 -17.69
C PHE A 109 -4.03 1.37 -17.44
N LEU A 110 -4.04 0.60 -16.36
CA LEU A 110 -5.20 -0.24 -15.98
C LEU A 110 -6.46 0.57 -15.67
N ARG A 111 -6.31 1.79 -15.15
CA ARG A 111 -7.42 2.71 -14.88
C ARG A 111 -8.20 3.15 -16.13
N LEU A 112 -7.66 2.89 -17.33
CA LEU A 112 -8.41 3.07 -18.56
C LEU A 112 -9.55 2.05 -18.72
N HIS A 113 -9.46 0.90 -18.07
CA HIS A 113 -10.49 -0.13 -18.16
C HIS A 113 -11.73 0.30 -17.34
N PRO A 114 -12.95 0.26 -17.92
CA PRO A 114 -14.16 0.70 -17.23
C PRO A 114 -14.45 -0.11 -15.96
N ASP A 115 -14.03 -1.38 -15.94
CA ASP A 115 -14.18 -2.27 -14.79
C ASP A 115 -13.00 -2.24 -13.81
N VAL A 116 -12.15 -1.20 -13.83
CA VAL A 116 -11.07 -1.06 -12.84
C VAL A 116 -11.25 0.23 -12.04
N ARG A 117 -11.32 0.08 -10.71
CA ARG A 117 -11.29 1.18 -9.74
C ARG A 117 -10.03 1.09 -8.90
N ALA A 118 -9.19 2.10 -8.94
CA ALA A 118 -7.91 2.07 -8.23
C ALA A 118 -7.73 3.23 -7.24
N LEU A 119 -7.16 2.92 -6.07
CA LEU A 119 -6.66 3.94 -5.16
C LEU A 119 -5.46 4.67 -5.79
N GLY A 120 -5.52 6.00 -5.86
CA GLY A 120 -4.48 6.80 -6.50
C GLY A 120 -3.16 6.84 -5.72
N SER A 121 -3.24 6.92 -4.40
CA SER A 121 -2.08 6.94 -3.48
C SER A 121 -1.56 5.54 -3.19
N GLU A 122 -0.35 5.45 -2.61
CA GLU A 122 0.20 4.20 -2.09
C GLU A 122 -0.23 4.09 -0.61
N PRO A 123 -1.15 3.18 -0.24
CA PRO A 123 -1.74 3.14 1.11
C PRO A 123 -0.75 2.73 2.19
N HIS A 124 0.29 1.96 1.86
CA HIS A 124 1.25 1.43 2.84
C HIS A 124 0.59 0.71 4.03
N PHE A 125 -0.51 0.00 3.76
CA PHE A 125 -1.29 -0.66 4.80
C PHE A 125 -0.52 -1.85 5.37
N PHE A 126 -0.16 -2.82 4.53
CA PHE A 126 0.46 -4.06 5.01
C PHE A 126 1.88 -3.91 5.53
N ASP A 127 2.57 -2.79 5.27
CA ASP A 127 3.96 -2.55 5.67
C ASP A 127 4.17 -1.43 6.72
N ARG A 128 3.25 -0.46 6.85
CA ARG A 128 3.39 0.65 7.82
C ARG A 128 2.16 0.90 8.68
N HIS A 129 0.97 0.68 8.14
CA HIS A 129 -0.28 1.12 8.75
C HIS A 129 -1.21 -0.04 9.14
N TYR A 130 -0.67 -1.25 9.27
CA TYR A 130 -1.44 -2.47 9.50
C TYR A 130 -2.30 -2.40 10.77
N MET A 131 -1.76 -1.78 11.83
CA MET A 131 -2.44 -1.60 13.11
C MET A 131 -3.68 -0.69 13.04
N ARG A 132 -3.91 0.02 11.93
CA ARG A 132 -5.14 0.81 11.72
C ARG A 132 -6.35 -0.06 11.38
N GLY A 133 -6.16 -1.34 11.12
CA GLY A 133 -7.21 -2.32 10.86
C GLY A 133 -7.80 -2.25 9.45
N LEU A 134 -8.49 -3.32 9.06
CA LEU A 134 -9.09 -3.45 7.72
C LEU A 134 -10.20 -2.43 7.44
N GLY A 135 -10.88 -1.94 8.49
CA GLY A 135 -11.86 -0.86 8.35
C GLY A 135 -11.25 0.43 7.81
N TRP A 136 -10.08 0.82 8.33
CA TRP A 136 -9.32 1.97 7.82
C TRP A 136 -8.83 1.72 6.39
N TYR A 137 -8.32 0.53 6.10
CA TYR A 137 -7.85 0.20 4.75
C TYR A 137 -8.99 0.25 3.71
N ARG A 138 -10.15 -0.35 4.03
CA ARG A 138 -11.36 -0.31 3.20
C ARG A 138 -11.86 1.11 2.97
N SER A 139 -11.78 2.00 3.97
CA SER A 139 -12.28 3.38 3.82
C SER A 139 -11.47 4.20 2.82
N MET A 140 -10.21 3.83 2.56
CA MET A 140 -9.39 4.43 1.50
C MET A 140 -9.83 4.01 0.10
N MET A 141 -10.34 2.77 -0.07
CA MET A 141 -10.64 2.20 -1.39
C MET A 141 -11.73 2.98 -2.12
N PRO A 142 -11.61 3.24 -3.43
CA PRO A 142 -12.64 3.94 -4.17
C PRO A 142 -13.97 3.18 -4.10
N LYS A 143 -15.09 3.92 -4.24
CA LYS A 143 -16.37 3.26 -4.48
C LYS A 143 -16.32 2.55 -5.84
N ALA A 144 -16.87 1.35 -5.89
CA ALA A 144 -16.94 0.51 -7.09
C ALA A 144 -18.34 -0.10 -7.21
N LEU A 145 -18.80 -0.26 -8.44
CA LEU A 145 -20.00 -1.02 -8.78
C LEU A 145 -19.71 -2.52 -8.73
N ASN A 146 -20.77 -3.33 -8.63
CA ASN A 146 -20.66 -4.78 -8.78
C ASN A 146 -20.04 -5.13 -10.14
N GLY A 147 -19.07 -6.05 -10.13
CA GLY A 147 -18.33 -6.49 -11.32
C GLY A 147 -17.04 -5.71 -11.63
N GLN A 148 -16.89 -4.47 -11.13
CA GLN A 148 -15.62 -3.75 -11.27
C GLN A 148 -14.58 -4.26 -10.28
N ILE A 149 -13.32 -4.38 -10.65
CA ILE A 149 -12.18 -4.77 -9.79
C ILE A 149 -11.67 -3.56 -9.00
N VAL A 150 -11.46 -3.74 -7.69
CA VAL A 150 -10.83 -2.74 -6.82
C VAL A 150 -9.35 -3.05 -6.65
N MET A 151 -8.49 -2.06 -6.86
CA MET A 151 -7.03 -2.22 -6.80
C MET A 151 -6.33 -1.12 -6.00
N GLU A 152 -5.13 -1.44 -5.51
CA GLU A 152 -4.14 -0.46 -5.07
C GLU A 152 -2.73 -0.90 -5.48
N LYS A 153 -1.77 0.01 -5.33
CA LYS A 153 -0.36 -0.31 -5.48
C LYS A 153 0.43 0.16 -4.27
N THR A 154 1.32 -0.70 -3.78
CA THR A 154 2.35 -0.32 -2.81
C THR A 154 3.61 -1.12 -3.09
N PRO A 155 4.60 -0.55 -3.82
CA PRO A 155 5.74 -1.31 -4.33
C PRO A 155 6.67 -1.89 -3.25
N ARG A 156 6.55 -1.41 -2.00
CA ARG A 156 7.34 -1.90 -0.86
C ARG A 156 6.85 -3.25 -0.35
N TYR A 157 5.59 -3.61 -0.59
CA TYR A 157 5.03 -4.87 -0.13
C TYR A 157 5.89 -6.07 -0.52
N PHE A 158 6.36 -6.12 -1.76
CA PHE A 158 7.14 -7.25 -2.28
C PHE A 158 8.36 -7.61 -1.43
N VAL A 159 9.00 -6.63 -0.79
CA VAL A 159 10.24 -6.84 -0.03
C VAL A 159 10.05 -6.90 1.48
N SER A 160 8.91 -6.47 2.00
CA SER A 160 8.56 -6.51 3.43
C SER A 160 8.23 -7.95 3.86
N PRO A 161 9.02 -8.57 4.76
CA PRO A 161 8.85 -9.97 5.16
C PRO A 161 7.45 -10.35 5.70
N GLU A 162 6.80 -9.44 6.39
CA GLU A 162 5.51 -9.61 7.06
C GLU A 162 4.31 -9.48 6.12
N THR A 163 4.49 -8.86 4.95
CA THR A 163 3.39 -8.53 4.04
C THR A 163 2.68 -9.74 3.43
N PRO A 164 3.35 -10.81 2.96
CA PRO A 164 2.67 -11.98 2.39
C PRO A 164 1.64 -12.59 3.35
N GLY A 165 2.03 -12.83 4.61
CA GLY A 165 1.15 -13.41 5.62
C GLY A 165 -0.03 -12.50 5.99
N ARG A 166 0.20 -11.18 6.07
CA ARG A 166 -0.86 -10.20 6.34
C ARG A 166 -1.88 -10.11 5.20
N ILE A 167 -1.42 -10.15 3.95
CA ILE A 167 -2.33 -10.15 2.79
C ILE A 167 -3.11 -11.46 2.73
N HIS A 168 -2.44 -12.60 2.96
CA HIS A 168 -3.09 -13.91 2.96
C HIS A 168 -4.16 -14.03 4.07
N ALA A 169 -3.91 -13.40 5.23
CA ALA A 169 -4.90 -13.30 6.30
C ALA A 169 -6.12 -12.45 5.92
N MET A 170 -5.97 -11.46 5.03
CA MET A 170 -7.10 -10.67 4.53
C MET A 170 -7.90 -11.41 3.46
N SER A 171 -7.22 -12.00 2.47
CA SER A 171 -7.84 -12.75 1.39
C SER A 171 -6.86 -13.75 0.81
N ARG A 172 -7.25 -15.03 0.81
CA ARG A 172 -6.43 -16.12 0.25
C ARG A 172 -6.49 -16.16 -1.27
N ASP A 173 -7.58 -15.67 -1.87
CA ASP A 173 -7.84 -15.73 -3.31
C ASP A 173 -7.40 -14.47 -4.08
N ILE A 174 -6.78 -13.51 -3.38
CA ILE A 174 -6.38 -12.23 -3.96
C ILE A 174 -5.36 -12.42 -5.09
N LYS A 175 -5.48 -11.62 -6.15
CA LYS A 175 -4.52 -11.61 -7.26
C LYS A 175 -3.38 -10.64 -7.00
N LEU A 176 -2.16 -11.07 -7.25
CA LEU A 176 -0.94 -10.29 -6.99
C LEU A 176 -0.23 -9.99 -8.30
N ILE A 177 0.20 -8.74 -8.47
CA ILE A 177 0.92 -8.30 -9.65
C ILE A 177 2.28 -7.72 -9.24
N VAL A 178 3.34 -8.18 -9.91
CA VAL A 178 4.72 -7.73 -9.71
C VAL A 178 5.27 -7.20 -11.03
N VAL A 179 5.48 -5.89 -11.12
CA VAL A 179 6.18 -5.26 -12.24
C VAL A 179 7.67 -5.34 -11.99
N VAL A 180 8.33 -6.27 -12.68
CA VAL A 180 9.78 -6.48 -12.59
C VAL A 180 10.51 -5.70 -13.68
N ARG A 181 11.81 -5.52 -13.49
CA ARG A 181 12.72 -4.76 -14.35
C ARG A 181 14.12 -5.33 -14.16
N ASP A 182 15.01 -5.18 -15.13
CA ASP A 182 16.44 -5.47 -14.95
C ASP A 182 16.91 -4.91 -13.59
N PRO A 183 17.41 -5.77 -12.69
CA PRO A 183 17.74 -5.39 -11.32
C PRO A 183 18.82 -4.30 -11.24
N ILE A 184 19.73 -4.23 -12.21
CA ILE A 184 20.77 -3.21 -12.30
C ILE A 184 20.14 -1.87 -12.66
N THR A 185 19.36 -1.81 -13.74
CA THR A 185 18.72 -0.55 -14.15
C THR A 185 17.68 -0.09 -13.12
N ARG A 186 17.04 -1.02 -12.41
CA ARG A 186 16.16 -0.78 -11.27
C ARG A 186 16.92 -0.16 -10.09
N ALA A 187 18.08 -0.71 -9.73
CA ALA A 187 18.95 -0.19 -8.67
C ALA A 187 19.43 1.24 -8.98
N ILE A 188 19.89 1.49 -10.21
CA ILE A 188 20.30 2.81 -10.67
C ILE A 188 19.12 3.79 -10.61
N SER A 189 17.93 3.36 -11.02
CA SER A 189 16.72 4.18 -10.93
C SER A 189 16.32 4.52 -9.49
N ASP A 190 16.58 3.60 -8.56
CA ASP A 190 16.33 3.78 -7.13
C ASP A 190 17.30 4.81 -6.55
N TYR A 191 18.60 4.62 -6.79
CA TYR A 191 19.64 5.59 -6.44
C TYR A 191 19.36 6.98 -7.02
N THR A 192 19.00 7.07 -8.31
CA THR A 192 18.64 8.33 -8.97
C THR A 192 17.48 9.04 -8.26
N GLN A 193 16.52 8.28 -7.72
CA GLN A 193 15.45 8.86 -6.92
C GLN A 193 15.95 9.34 -5.54
N ILE A 194 16.84 8.60 -4.89
CA ILE A 194 17.42 8.94 -3.59
C ILE A 194 18.18 10.27 -3.71
N ILE A 195 19.13 10.37 -4.65
CA ILE A 195 19.94 11.59 -4.82
C ILE A 195 19.12 12.80 -5.26
N SER A 196 17.95 12.61 -5.88
CA SER A 196 17.04 13.72 -6.22
C SER A 196 16.30 14.31 -5.01
N LYS A 197 16.36 13.64 -3.86
CA LYS A 197 15.67 14.04 -2.62
C LYS A 197 16.61 14.32 -1.47
N THR A 198 17.80 13.73 -1.50
CA THR A 198 18.79 13.83 -0.44
C THR A 198 20.11 14.28 -1.06
N PRO A 199 20.60 15.48 -0.73
CA PRO A 199 21.91 15.93 -1.18
C PRO A 199 23.02 15.09 -0.53
N ASP A 200 24.24 15.21 -1.06
CA ASP A 200 25.48 14.66 -0.45
C ASP A 200 25.51 13.14 -0.26
N ILE A 201 24.74 12.40 -1.07
CA ILE A 201 24.78 10.95 -1.11
C ILE A 201 26.04 10.48 -1.86
N PRO A 202 26.82 9.52 -1.32
CA PRO A 202 27.98 8.97 -2.01
C PRO A 202 27.62 8.38 -3.38
N SER A 203 28.62 8.28 -4.25
CA SER A 203 28.41 7.76 -5.61
C SER A 203 27.79 6.36 -5.61
N PHE A 204 27.04 6.04 -6.67
CA PHE A 204 26.47 4.70 -6.86
C PHE A 204 27.53 3.60 -6.74
N ALA A 205 28.71 3.83 -7.34
CA ALA A 205 29.84 2.91 -7.25
C ALA A 205 30.32 2.73 -5.82
N SER A 206 30.47 3.81 -5.04
CA SER A 206 30.88 3.77 -3.64
C SER A 206 29.91 2.96 -2.77
N LEU A 207 28.60 3.08 -3.01
CA LEU A 207 27.57 2.35 -2.25
C LEU A 207 27.36 0.91 -2.73
N THR A 208 27.83 0.57 -3.93
CA THR A 208 27.67 -0.77 -4.51
C THR A 208 28.57 -1.81 -3.83
N PHE A 209 29.74 -1.40 -3.35
CA PHE A 209 30.73 -2.32 -2.78
C PHE A 209 30.84 -2.15 -1.27
N LYS A 210 30.83 -3.27 -0.55
CA LYS A 210 31.27 -3.34 0.84
C LYS A 210 32.79 -3.20 0.93
N ASN A 211 33.51 -3.82 -0.03
CA ASN A 211 34.93 -3.67 -0.22
C ASN A 211 35.26 -3.63 -1.72
N ARG A 212 35.61 -2.45 -2.23
CA ARG A 212 35.87 -2.24 -3.66
C ARG A 212 37.11 -3.00 -4.14
N SER A 213 38.19 -3.00 -3.35
CA SER A 213 39.45 -3.67 -3.71
C SER A 213 39.29 -5.18 -3.86
N MET A 214 38.35 -5.79 -3.12
CA MET A 214 38.02 -7.22 -3.23
C MET A 214 36.85 -7.50 -4.19
N GLY A 215 36.26 -6.48 -4.82
CA GLY A 215 35.07 -6.62 -5.65
C GLY A 215 33.82 -7.10 -4.89
N GLN A 216 33.79 -6.96 -3.56
CA GLN A 216 32.71 -7.48 -2.72
C GLN A 216 31.50 -6.54 -2.76
N ILE A 217 30.41 -6.99 -3.39
CA ILE A 217 29.13 -6.27 -3.48
C ILE A 217 28.45 -6.17 -2.11
N ASP A 218 27.95 -4.99 -1.76
CA ASP A 218 27.05 -4.81 -0.61
C ASP A 218 25.62 -5.18 -0.96
N SER A 219 25.32 -6.48 -0.90
CA SER A 219 23.98 -7.02 -1.15
C SER A 219 22.88 -6.51 -0.19
N LEU A 220 23.25 -5.92 0.95
CA LEU A 220 22.31 -5.39 1.95
C LEU A 220 21.92 -3.94 1.66
N TRP A 221 22.68 -3.24 0.82
CA TRP A 221 22.29 -1.92 0.37
C TRP A 221 20.93 -1.98 -0.33
N SER A 222 19.96 -1.18 0.12
CA SER A 222 18.55 -1.33 -0.28
C SER A 222 18.32 -1.34 -1.81
N PRO A 223 18.96 -0.47 -2.62
CA PRO A 223 18.92 -0.56 -4.08
C PRO A 223 19.44 -1.86 -4.67
N LEU A 224 20.30 -2.63 -4.00
CA LEU A 224 20.70 -3.94 -4.48
C LEU A 224 19.81 -5.05 -3.93
N TYR A 225 19.52 -5.01 -2.63
CA TYR A 225 18.68 -5.99 -1.96
C TYR A 225 17.32 -6.19 -2.64
N ILE A 226 16.64 -5.10 -3.05
CA ILE A 226 15.32 -5.16 -3.71
C ILE A 226 15.38 -5.92 -5.05
N GLY A 227 16.54 -5.92 -5.72
CA GLY A 227 16.76 -6.62 -7.00
C GLY A 227 16.87 -8.14 -6.86
N LEU A 228 16.96 -8.67 -5.64
CA LEU A 228 17.06 -10.10 -5.37
C LEU A 228 15.68 -10.78 -5.45
N TYR A 229 15.05 -10.72 -6.64
CA TYR A 229 13.65 -11.09 -6.81
C TYR A 229 13.33 -12.52 -6.40
N ALA A 230 14.19 -13.49 -6.72
CA ALA A 230 14.02 -14.89 -6.30
C ALA A 230 13.86 -15.02 -4.78
N ARG A 231 14.72 -14.35 -4.00
CA ARG A 231 14.66 -14.37 -2.53
C ARG A 231 13.35 -13.82 -1.99
N HIS A 232 12.84 -12.76 -2.62
CA HIS A 232 11.56 -12.18 -2.22
C HIS A 232 10.41 -13.09 -2.60
N LEU A 233 10.42 -13.62 -3.82
CA LEU A 233 9.40 -14.52 -4.36
C LEU A 233 9.25 -15.79 -3.51
N GLU A 234 10.34 -16.38 -3.00
CA GLU A 234 10.27 -17.54 -2.09
C GLU A 234 9.34 -17.29 -0.90
N ARG A 235 9.38 -16.08 -0.31
CA ARG A 235 8.51 -15.72 0.81
C ARG A 235 7.05 -15.55 0.38
N TRP A 236 6.80 -15.10 -0.84
CA TRP A 236 5.43 -15.00 -1.37
C TRP A 236 4.84 -16.36 -1.68
N LEU A 237 5.65 -17.26 -2.25
CA LEU A 237 5.24 -18.62 -2.59
C LEU A 237 4.96 -19.51 -1.37
N ALA A 238 5.45 -19.13 -0.19
CA ALA A 238 5.06 -19.76 1.07
C ALA A 238 3.58 -19.52 1.45
N TYR A 239 2.93 -18.52 0.86
CA TYR A 239 1.54 -18.14 1.16
C TYR A 239 0.61 -18.21 -0.05
N PHE A 240 1.11 -17.96 -1.26
CA PHE A 240 0.30 -17.88 -2.46
C PHE A 240 0.84 -18.83 -3.55
N PRO A 241 -0.04 -19.58 -4.23
CA PRO A 241 0.38 -20.33 -5.40
C PRO A 241 0.85 -19.38 -6.50
N LEU A 242 1.80 -19.84 -7.32
CA LEU A 242 2.35 -19.06 -8.44
C LEU A 242 1.26 -18.57 -9.39
N SER A 243 0.18 -19.33 -9.58
CA SER A 243 -0.97 -18.97 -10.42
C SER A 243 -1.72 -17.70 -9.96
N GLN A 244 -1.55 -17.27 -8.71
CA GLN A 244 -2.09 -16.02 -8.18
C GLN A 244 -1.11 -14.84 -8.32
N ILE A 245 0.08 -15.05 -8.87
CA ILE A 245 1.10 -14.01 -9.03
C ILE A 245 1.40 -13.81 -10.51
N HIS A 246 1.10 -12.63 -11.02
CA HIS A 246 1.42 -12.23 -12.38
C HIS A 246 2.64 -11.32 -12.42
N PHE A 247 3.65 -11.70 -13.20
CA PHE A 247 4.84 -10.89 -13.43
C PHE A 247 4.69 -10.08 -14.71
N VAL A 248 4.78 -8.76 -14.57
CA VAL A 248 4.75 -7.80 -15.69
C VAL A 248 6.19 -7.43 -16.03
N HIS A 249 6.52 -7.50 -17.31
CA HIS A 249 7.86 -7.18 -17.81
C HIS A 249 7.98 -5.67 -18.01
N GLY A 250 8.71 -4.99 -17.12
CA GLY A 250 8.80 -3.53 -17.09
C GLY A 250 9.38 -2.91 -18.35
N GLU A 251 10.33 -3.58 -19.00
CA GLU A 251 10.88 -3.17 -20.30
C GLU A 251 9.81 -3.25 -21.39
N ARG A 252 9.04 -4.35 -21.45
CA ARG A 252 7.91 -4.47 -22.39
C ARG A 252 6.79 -3.50 -22.08
N LEU A 253 6.57 -3.14 -20.82
CA LEU A 253 5.58 -2.12 -20.45
C LEU A 253 5.95 -0.73 -21.04
N ILE A 254 7.21 -0.51 -21.40
CA ILE A 254 7.68 0.69 -22.10
C ILE A 254 7.60 0.50 -23.61
N SER A 255 8.11 -0.62 -24.15
CA SER A 255 8.22 -0.83 -25.60
C SER A 255 6.91 -1.26 -26.26
N ASP A 256 6.08 -2.04 -25.56
CA ASP A 256 4.79 -2.57 -25.99
C ASP A 256 3.80 -2.59 -24.79
N PRO A 257 3.30 -1.42 -24.36
CA PRO A 257 2.36 -1.34 -23.24
C PRO A 257 1.06 -2.10 -23.51
N ALA A 258 0.58 -2.12 -24.76
CA ALA A 258 -0.67 -2.80 -25.10
C ALA A 258 -0.55 -4.32 -24.93
N GLY A 259 0.55 -4.93 -25.38
CA GLY A 259 0.79 -6.35 -25.21
C GLY A 259 0.90 -6.77 -23.74
N GLU A 260 1.62 -6.01 -22.91
CA GLU A 260 1.68 -6.27 -21.46
C GLU A 260 0.31 -6.10 -20.79
N LEU A 261 -0.44 -5.05 -21.13
CA LEU A 261 -1.78 -4.84 -20.58
C LEU A 261 -2.77 -5.92 -21.03
N GLY A 262 -2.61 -6.50 -22.22
CA GLY A 262 -3.39 -7.67 -22.65
C GLY A 262 -3.22 -8.86 -21.69
N ARG A 263 -1.99 -9.17 -21.29
CA ARG A 263 -1.69 -10.23 -20.32
C ARG A 263 -2.26 -9.95 -18.93
N VAL A 264 -2.18 -8.69 -18.48
CA VAL A 264 -2.71 -8.30 -17.17
C VAL A 264 -4.25 -8.34 -17.16
N GLN A 265 -4.91 -7.95 -18.25
CA GLN A 265 -6.37 -8.03 -18.37
C GLN A 265 -6.83 -9.50 -18.27
N ASP A 266 -6.19 -10.42 -19.01
CA ASP A 266 -6.51 -11.85 -18.91
C ASP A 266 -6.30 -12.39 -17.50
N PHE A 267 -5.16 -12.07 -16.90
CA PHE A 267 -4.84 -12.50 -15.54
C PHE A 267 -5.89 -12.02 -14.54
N LEU A 268 -6.40 -10.79 -14.70
CA LEU A 268 -7.47 -10.25 -13.85
C LEU A 268 -8.86 -10.81 -14.19
N GLY A 269 -9.04 -11.47 -15.34
CA GLY A 269 -10.34 -11.92 -15.83
C GLY A 269 -11.16 -10.78 -16.45
N LEU A 270 -10.49 -9.74 -16.94
CA LEU A 270 -11.11 -8.59 -17.60
C LEU A 270 -11.16 -8.82 -19.12
N GLN A 271 -12.13 -8.16 -19.76
CA GLN A 271 -12.14 -8.05 -21.21
C GLN A 271 -10.91 -7.26 -21.70
N ARG A 272 -10.36 -7.63 -22.86
CA ARG A 272 -9.20 -6.92 -23.44
C ARG A 272 -9.63 -5.63 -24.14
N ILE A 273 -9.99 -4.62 -23.34
CA ILE A 273 -10.41 -3.30 -23.83
C ILE A 273 -9.21 -2.40 -24.10
N ILE A 274 -8.20 -2.44 -23.22
CA ILE A 274 -6.99 -1.62 -23.36
C ILE A 274 -6.12 -2.22 -24.47
N THR A 275 -5.95 -1.44 -25.53
CA THR A 275 -5.22 -1.77 -26.76
C THR A 275 -4.22 -0.67 -27.14
N ASP A 276 -3.44 -0.89 -28.21
CA ASP A 276 -2.50 0.04 -28.83
C ASP A 276 -3.12 1.44 -29.11
N LYS A 277 -4.42 1.47 -29.43
CA LYS A 277 -5.17 2.72 -29.67
C LYS A 277 -5.19 3.66 -28.48
N HIS A 278 -4.93 3.19 -27.26
CA HIS A 278 -4.92 4.01 -26.05
C HIS A 278 -3.59 4.71 -25.79
N PHE A 279 -2.52 4.28 -26.49
CA PHE A 279 -1.17 4.76 -26.25
C PHE A 279 -0.64 5.59 -27.42
N TYR A 280 0.28 6.49 -27.10
CA TYR A 280 1.17 7.13 -28.06
C TYR A 280 2.57 7.25 -27.45
N PHE A 281 3.61 7.19 -28.27
CA PHE A 281 4.99 7.33 -27.80
C PHE A 281 5.41 8.80 -27.82
N ASN A 282 5.82 9.34 -26.67
CA ASN A 282 6.36 10.69 -26.60
C ASN A 282 7.88 10.64 -26.76
N LYS A 283 8.39 11.01 -27.95
CA LYS A 283 9.83 10.98 -28.28
C LYS A 283 10.66 11.85 -27.34
N THR A 284 10.18 13.04 -26.98
CA THR A 284 10.87 13.95 -26.05
C THR A 284 10.99 13.36 -24.65
N LYS A 285 9.94 12.66 -24.19
CA LYS A 285 9.95 12.00 -22.88
C LYS A 285 10.71 10.67 -22.91
N GLY A 286 10.70 9.95 -24.04
CA GLY A 286 11.24 8.60 -24.19
C GLY A 286 10.35 7.50 -23.58
N PHE A 287 9.07 7.78 -23.35
CA PHE A 287 8.13 6.84 -22.71
C PHE A 287 6.75 6.89 -23.39
N PRO A 288 5.98 5.78 -23.34
CA PRO A 288 4.59 5.78 -23.75
C PRO A 288 3.73 6.65 -22.83
N CYS A 289 2.74 7.30 -23.42
CA CYS A 289 1.75 8.15 -22.77
C CYS A 289 0.34 7.75 -23.17
N LEU A 290 -0.65 8.17 -22.39
CA LEU A 290 -2.07 7.88 -22.63
C LEU A 290 -2.65 8.92 -23.58
N LYS A 291 -3.30 8.49 -24.67
CA LYS A 291 -4.03 9.39 -25.59
C LYS A 291 -5.23 10.04 -24.91
N LYS A 292 -5.97 9.27 -24.11
CA LYS A 292 -7.12 9.71 -23.31
C LYS A 292 -7.11 8.97 -21.97
N PRO A 293 -6.62 9.59 -20.88
CA PRO A 293 -6.65 8.99 -19.54
C PRO A 293 -8.08 8.95 -18.97
N GLU A 294 -8.26 8.20 -17.88
CA GLU A 294 -9.50 8.18 -17.12
C GLU A 294 -9.93 9.60 -16.70
N GLY A 295 -11.15 10.01 -17.05
CA GLY A 295 -11.72 11.29 -16.63
C GLY A 295 -11.16 12.54 -17.34
N SER A 296 -10.37 12.39 -18.42
CA SER A 296 -9.92 13.53 -19.22
C SER A 296 -9.84 13.23 -20.71
N SER A 297 -10.21 14.20 -21.53
CA SER A 297 -10.14 14.13 -23.00
C SER A 297 -8.76 14.46 -23.57
N LYS A 298 -7.83 14.96 -22.73
CA LYS A 298 -6.49 15.40 -23.15
C LYS A 298 -5.44 14.31 -22.94
N PRO A 299 -4.42 14.21 -23.82
CA PRO A 299 -3.30 13.29 -23.62
C PRO A 299 -2.61 13.48 -22.28
N HIS A 300 -2.18 12.38 -21.66
CA HIS A 300 -1.51 12.38 -20.37
C HIS A 300 -0.22 11.55 -20.42
N CYS A 301 0.89 12.24 -20.17
CA CYS A 301 2.16 11.61 -19.85
C CYS A 301 2.37 11.61 -18.34
N LEU A 302 3.02 10.56 -17.83
CA LEU A 302 3.45 10.53 -16.44
C LEU A 302 4.35 11.74 -16.12
N GLY A 303 4.22 12.28 -14.90
CA GLY A 303 4.93 13.50 -14.49
C GLY A 303 6.47 13.39 -14.50
N LYS A 304 7.14 14.52 -14.24
CA LYS A 304 8.63 14.66 -14.27
C LYS A 304 9.37 13.67 -13.36
N THR A 305 8.70 13.18 -12.31
CA THR A 305 9.27 12.19 -11.38
C THR A 305 9.30 10.76 -11.95
N LYS A 306 8.81 10.54 -13.17
CA LYS A 306 8.78 9.24 -13.88
C LYS A 306 9.58 9.36 -15.18
N GLY A 307 10.60 8.50 -15.32
CA GLY A 307 11.59 8.58 -16.41
C GLY A 307 12.69 9.61 -16.16
N ARG A 308 13.30 9.62 -14.97
CA ARG A 308 14.45 10.49 -14.69
C ARG A 308 15.65 10.01 -15.50
N THR A 309 16.46 10.95 -15.99
CA THR A 309 17.78 10.65 -16.54
C THR A 309 18.64 10.00 -15.47
N HIS A 310 19.25 8.86 -15.79
CA HIS A 310 20.13 8.15 -14.89
C HIS A 310 21.57 8.72 -14.98
N PRO A 311 22.33 8.75 -13.87
CA PRO A 311 23.74 9.09 -13.92
C PRO A 311 24.50 8.04 -14.73
N LYS A 312 25.59 8.45 -15.39
CA LYS A 312 26.51 7.52 -16.02
C LYS A 312 27.21 6.70 -14.93
N ILE A 313 27.14 5.38 -15.04
CA ILE A 313 27.80 4.45 -14.12
C ILE A 313 28.99 3.85 -14.84
N ASP A 314 30.08 3.68 -14.10
CA ASP A 314 31.30 3.03 -14.59
C ASP A 314 30.97 1.61 -15.13
N PRO A 315 31.37 1.29 -16.38
CA PRO A 315 31.13 -0.01 -16.99
C PRO A 315 31.65 -1.19 -16.16
N GLU A 316 32.74 -1.04 -15.41
CA GLU A 316 33.27 -2.11 -14.55
C GLU A 316 32.30 -2.44 -13.42
N VAL A 317 31.68 -1.41 -12.84
CA VAL A 317 30.67 -1.57 -11.78
C VAL A 317 29.42 -2.26 -12.32
N ILE A 318 29.00 -1.91 -13.55
CA ILE A 318 27.89 -2.59 -14.23
C ILE A 318 28.23 -4.06 -14.45
N GLN A 319 29.44 -4.37 -14.91
CA GLN A 319 29.87 -5.74 -15.15
C GLN A 319 29.88 -6.57 -13.86
N LYS A 320 30.39 -6.02 -12.75
CA LYS A 320 30.33 -6.67 -11.43
C LYS A 320 28.90 -6.90 -10.93
N LEU A 321 27.99 -5.97 -11.20
CA LEU A 321 26.58 -6.14 -10.87
C LEU A 321 25.89 -7.20 -11.73
N ARG A 322 26.26 -7.35 -13.00
CA ARG A 322 25.78 -8.44 -13.86
C ARG A 322 26.21 -9.79 -13.29
N GLU A 323 27.50 -9.94 -13.01
CA GLU A 323 28.06 -11.15 -12.37
C GLU A 323 27.34 -11.47 -11.06
N PHE A 324 27.06 -10.46 -10.24
CA PHE A 324 26.32 -10.61 -8.99
C PHE A 324 24.87 -11.06 -9.19
N TYR A 325 24.12 -10.43 -10.11
CA TYR A 325 22.70 -10.74 -10.29
C TYR A 325 22.43 -11.97 -11.15
N GLN A 326 23.34 -12.37 -12.04
CA GLN A 326 23.13 -13.47 -12.97
C GLN A 326 22.59 -14.75 -12.30
N PRO A 327 23.19 -15.29 -11.21
CA PRO A 327 22.65 -16.50 -10.59
C PRO A 327 21.28 -16.27 -9.93
N HIS A 328 21.02 -15.05 -9.44
CA HIS A 328 19.74 -14.68 -8.84
C HIS A 328 18.63 -14.52 -9.89
N ASN A 329 18.97 -13.98 -11.07
CA ASN A 329 18.08 -13.82 -12.21
C ASN A 329 17.67 -15.19 -12.76
N LEU A 330 18.63 -16.08 -13.01
CA LEU A 330 18.35 -17.43 -13.49
C LEU A 330 17.42 -18.19 -12.53
N LYS A 331 17.67 -18.10 -11.22
CA LYS A 331 16.78 -18.68 -10.21
C LYS A 331 15.38 -18.06 -10.27
N PHE A 332 15.29 -16.73 -10.41
CA PHE A 332 14.00 -16.05 -10.54
C PHE A 332 13.25 -16.49 -11.79
N TYR A 333 13.92 -16.66 -12.94
CA TYR A 333 13.29 -17.11 -14.19
C TYR A 333 12.70 -18.49 -14.07
N GLN A 334 13.45 -19.41 -13.45
CA GLN A 334 12.97 -20.75 -13.14
C GLN A 334 11.74 -20.71 -12.23
N MET A 335 11.78 -19.93 -11.16
CA MET A 335 10.66 -19.82 -10.20
C MET A 335 9.42 -19.15 -10.81
N ALA A 336 9.61 -18.14 -11.65
CA ALA A 336 8.52 -17.40 -12.29
C ALA A 336 7.97 -18.12 -13.53
N GLY A 337 8.67 -19.14 -14.04
CA GLY A 337 8.33 -19.81 -15.31
C GLY A 337 8.48 -18.91 -16.53
N MET A 338 9.31 -17.86 -16.45
CA MET A 338 9.48 -16.85 -17.50
C MET A 338 10.89 -16.27 -17.48
N ASP A 339 11.53 -16.23 -18.64
CA ASP A 339 12.78 -15.51 -18.86
C ASP A 339 12.48 -14.04 -19.24
N PHE A 340 13.10 -13.10 -18.53
CA PHE A 340 12.96 -11.65 -18.75
C PHE A 340 14.12 -11.05 -19.55
N GLY A 341 15.08 -11.86 -19.98
CA GLY A 341 16.17 -11.46 -20.88
C GLY A 341 17.15 -10.46 -20.28
N TRP A 342 17.32 -10.42 -18.95
CA TRP A 342 18.31 -9.55 -18.31
C TRP A 342 19.66 -10.24 -18.31
N GLN A 343 20.68 -9.53 -18.80
CA GLN A 343 22.07 -10.00 -18.90
C GLN A 343 22.98 -9.27 -17.93
#